data_AF-A0A849BXA0-F1
#
_entry.id   AF-A0A849BXA0-F1
#
_cell.length_a   1.000
_cell.length_b   1.000
_cell.length_c   1.000
_cell.angle_alpha   90.00
_cell.angle_beta   90.00
_cell.angle_gamma   90.00
#
_symmetry.space_group_name_H-M   'P 1'
#
loop_
_entity.id
_entity.type
_entity.pdbx_description
1 polymer ?
#
loop_
_entity_poly.entity_id
_entity_poly.type
_entity_poly.pdbx_seq_one_letter_code
_entity_poly.pdbx_strand_id
1 'polypeptide(L)'
;PGWVARERPGAVAVPAGLDLVVVEGVGAGRRELEGLLDAVVWVQSDFAEAERRGIARDIAEGVNGDVEESTAFWFEWMAEELAFVDQQRPWERACLVVAGTAPDVSEGHVVLAPPPTPSQ
;
A
#
# COMPACT_ATOMS: atom_id res chain seq x y z
N PRO A 1 2.56 11.43 -14.83
CA PRO A 1 2.82 10.78 -13.52
C PRO A 1 2.97 11.82 -12.40
N GLY A 2 2.48 11.53 -11.19
CA GLY A 2 2.45 12.49 -10.08
C GLY A 2 3.84 13.02 -9.66
N TRP A 3 4.91 12.26 -9.90
CA TRP A 3 6.28 12.69 -9.61
C TRP A 3 6.81 13.74 -10.60
N VAL A 4 6.36 13.73 -11.86
CA VAL A 4 6.70 14.77 -12.85
C VAL A 4 6.05 16.09 -12.47
N ALA A 5 4.76 16.05 -12.14
CA ALA A 5 4.02 17.24 -11.70
C ALA A 5 4.55 17.84 -10.39
N ARG A 6 5.18 17.00 -9.54
CA ARG A 6 5.83 17.40 -8.28
C ARG A 6 7.34 17.64 -8.42
N GLU A 7 7.85 17.69 -9.65
CA GLU A 7 9.27 17.96 -9.96
C GLU A 7 10.26 17.03 -9.21
N ARG A 8 9.86 15.78 -8.96
CA ARG A 8 10.70 14.78 -8.29
C ARG A 8 11.59 14.09 -9.33
N PRO A 9 12.82 13.66 -8.99
CA PRO A 9 13.76 13.05 -9.95
C PRO A 9 13.30 11.75 -10.62
N GLY A 10 12.23 11.11 -10.11
CA GLY A 10 11.74 9.82 -10.61
C GLY A 10 12.56 8.61 -10.16
N ALA A 11 13.64 8.82 -9.41
CA ALA A 11 14.46 7.77 -8.81
C ALA A 11 15.05 8.24 -7.46
N VAL A 12 15.43 7.26 -6.63
CA VAL A 12 16.16 7.47 -5.37
C VAL A 12 17.42 6.61 -5.42
N ALA A 13 18.57 7.21 -5.13
CA ALA A 13 19.82 6.48 -5.02
C ALA A 13 19.93 5.85 -3.62
N VAL A 14 20.19 4.55 -3.57
CA VAL A 14 20.37 3.80 -2.33
C VAL A 14 21.85 3.41 -2.20
N PRO A 15 22.50 3.64 -1.04
CA PRO A 15 23.88 3.21 -0.83
C PRO A 15 24.08 1.71 -1.03
N ALA A 16 25.24 1.31 -1.55
CA ALA A 16 25.62 -0.09 -1.61
C ALA A 16 25.99 -0.63 -0.22
N GLY A 17 25.91 -1.96 -0.05
CA GLY A 17 26.33 -2.65 1.17
C GLY A 17 25.33 -2.61 2.33
N LEU A 18 24.05 -2.27 2.05
CA LEU A 18 22.98 -2.39 3.03
C LEU A 18 22.53 -3.85 3.17
N ASP A 19 22.24 -4.27 4.40
CA ASP A 19 21.69 -5.60 4.68
C ASP A 19 20.20 -5.72 4.31
N LEU A 20 19.48 -4.59 4.26
CA LEU A 20 18.05 -4.53 3.96
C LEU A 20 17.69 -3.23 3.23
N VAL A 21 16.88 -3.38 2.18
CA VAL A 21 16.21 -2.27 1.49
C VAL A 21 14.72 -2.55 1.49
N VAL A 22 13.93 -1.60 2.01
CA VAL A 22 12.46 -1.68 1.97
C VAL A 22 11.95 -0.74 0.90
N VAL A 23 11.21 -1.29 -0.06
CA VAL A 23 10.48 -0.52 -1.07
C VAL A 23 9.00 -0.56 -0.71
N GLU A 24 8.40 0.60 -0.49
CA GLU A 24 7.02 0.75 -0.05
C GLU A 24 6.20 1.52 -1.09
N GLY A 25 4.91 1.25 -1.10
CA GLY A 25 3.94 1.78 -2.04
C GLY A 25 3.21 0.68 -2.82
N VAL A 26 2.05 1.03 -3.34
CA VAL A 26 1.10 0.12 -4.01
C VAL A 26 1.74 -0.69 -5.16
N GLY A 27 2.70 -0.08 -5.87
CA GLY A 27 3.41 -0.70 -6.99
C GLY A 27 4.61 -1.59 -6.61
N ALA A 28 4.98 -1.68 -5.34
CA ALA A 28 6.20 -2.37 -4.91
C ALA A 28 6.17 -3.88 -5.19
N GLY A 29 4.99 -4.51 -5.17
CA GLY A 29 4.80 -5.95 -5.41
C GLY A 29 4.43 -6.33 -6.86
N ARG A 30 4.65 -5.45 -7.84
CA ARG A 30 4.29 -5.71 -9.25
C ARG A 30 5.14 -6.83 -9.86
N ARG A 31 4.57 -7.58 -10.80
CA ARG A 31 5.18 -8.79 -11.39
C ARG A 31 6.53 -8.51 -12.06
N GLU A 32 6.68 -7.33 -12.63
CA GLU A 32 7.91 -6.93 -13.33
C GLU A 32 9.12 -6.84 -12.38
N LEU A 33 8.89 -6.78 -11.06
CA LEU A 33 9.94 -6.75 -10.04
C LEU A 33 10.18 -8.11 -9.37
N GLU A 34 9.44 -9.17 -9.71
CA GLU A 34 9.49 -10.45 -9.01
C GLU A 34 10.92 -11.04 -8.93
N GLY A 35 11.72 -10.91 -9.98
CA GLY A 35 13.12 -11.36 -9.99
C GLY A 35 14.09 -10.50 -9.17
N LEU A 36 13.63 -9.40 -8.58
CA LEU A 36 14.43 -8.45 -7.78
C LEU A 36 14.02 -8.44 -6.29
N LEU A 37 12.92 -9.09 -5.93
CA LEU A 37 12.34 -9.04 -4.60
C LEU A 37 12.59 -10.36 -3.87
N ASP A 38 13.27 -10.31 -2.72
CA ASP A 38 13.44 -11.49 -1.86
C ASP A 38 12.14 -11.87 -1.13
N ALA A 39 11.29 -10.88 -0.83
CA ALA A 39 10.01 -11.07 -0.17
C ALA A 39 9.02 -9.94 -0.51
N VAL A 40 7.72 -10.28 -0.49
CA VAL A 40 6.63 -9.31 -0.63
C VAL A 40 5.76 -9.36 0.62
N VAL A 41 5.49 -8.19 1.21
CA VAL A 41 4.53 -8.02 2.31
C VAL A 41 3.34 -7.23 1.78
N TRP A 42 2.13 -7.79 1.90
CA TRP A 42 0.89 -7.12 1.51
C TRP A 42 0.16 -6.61 2.76
N VAL A 43 -0.11 -5.30 2.83
CA VAL A 43 -0.89 -4.71 3.93
C VAL A 43 -2.33 -4.51 3.45
N GLN A 44 -3.25 -5.33 3.95
CA GLN A 44 -4.66 -5.26 3.60
C GLN A 44 -5.42 -4.37 4.60
N SER A 45 -6.14 -3.38 4.09
CA SER A 45 -7.05 -2.55 4.88
C SER A 45 -8.51 -2.78 4.48
N ASP A 46 -9.43 -2.55 5.41
CA ASP A 46 -10.83 -2.34 5.09
C ASP A 46 -10.97 -1.06 4.24
N PHE A 47 -11.77 -1.14 3.17
CA PHE A 47 -11.90 -0.05 2.20
C PHE A 47 -12.55 1.19 2.81
N ALA A 48 -13.60 1.03 3.62
CA ALA A 48 -14.31 2.16 4.20
C ALA A 48 -13.43 2.86 5.23
N GLU A 49 -12.66 2.10 6.02
CA GLU A 49 -11.73 2.68 6.98
C GLU A 49 -10.53 3.36 6.31
N ALA A 50 -10.01 2.78 5.22
CA ALA A 50 -8.97 3.41 4.41
C ALA A 50 -9.45 4.75 3.81
N GLU A 51 -10.66 4.78 3.25
CA GLU A 51 -11.30 6.00 2.74
C GLU A 51 -11.45 7.07 3.81
N ARG A 52 -12.07 6.71 4.93
CA ARG A 52 -12.29 7.63 6.04
C ARG A 52 -10.98 8.23 6.56
N ARG A 53 -9.93 7.42 6.72
CA ARG A 53 -8.61 7.87 7.20
C ARG A 53 -7.86 8.68 6.14
N GLY A 54 -7.91 8.26 4.88
CA GLY A 54 -7.22 8.90 3.77
C GLY A 54 -7.73 10.32 3.52
N ILE A 55 -9.05 10.48 3.38
CA ILE A 55 -9.67 11.79 3.19
C ILE A 55 -9.39 12.70 4.40
N ALA A 56 -9.56 12.18 5.63
CA ALA A 56 -9.32 12.96 6.83
C ALA A 56 -7.85 13.45 6.95
N ARG A 57 -6.88 12.59 6.59
CA ARG A 57 -5.47 12.96 6.55
C ARG A 57 -5.23 14.06 5.51
N ASP A 58 -5.71 13.88 4.30
CA ASP A 58 -5.41 14.81 3.20
C ASP A 58 -6.02 16.20 3.46
N ILE A 59 -7.20 16.26 4.08
CA ILE A 59 -7.82 17.52 4.57
C ILE A 59 -6.95 18.15 5.66
N ALA A 60 -6.49 17.36 6.64
CA ALA A 60 -5.68 17.87 7.74
C ALA A 60 -4.31 18.38 7.29
N GLU A 61 -3.73 17.75 6.27
CA GLU A 61 -2.45 18.14 5.67
C GLU A 61 -2.60 19.27 4.64
N GLY A 62 -3.82 19.52 4.14
CA GLY A 62 -4.09 20.56 3.13
C GLY A 62 -3.42 20.29 1.78
N VAL A 63 -3.20 19.01 1.43
CA VAL A 63 -2.39 18.60 0.27
C VAL A 63 -3.20 18.41 -1.01
N ASN A 64 -4.52 18.22 -0.90
CA ASN A 64 -5.43 17.96 -2.02
C ASN A 64 -6.61 18.95 -2.08
N GLY A 65 -6.36 20.18 -1.64
CA GLY A 65 -7.36 21.25 -1.69
C GLY A 65 -8.34 21.22 -0.53
N ASP A 66 -9.58 21.64 -0.78
CA ASP A 66 -10.65 21.60 0.20
C ASP A 66 -11.23 20.17 0.41
N VAL A 67 -12.32 20.07 1.17
CA VAL A 67 -12.97 18.78 1.48
C VAL A 67 -13.51 18.09 0.22
N GLU A 68 -14.10 18.86 -0.70
CA GLU A 68 -14.69 18.32 -1.93
C GLU A 68 -13.58 17.87 -2.88
N GLU A 69 -12.53 18.69 -3.04
CA GLU A 69 -11.36 18.36 -3.85
C GLU A 69 -10.60 17.15 -3.31
N SER A 70 -10.39 17.06 -1.99
CA SER A 70 -9.72 15.90 -1.36
C SER A 70 -10.52 14.61 -1.52
N THR A 71 -11.84 14.70 -1.44
CA THR A 71 -12.75 13.56 -1.64
C THR A 71 -12.75 13.10 -3.10
N ALA A 72 -12.85 14.04 -4.04
CA ALA A 72 -12.79 13.72 -5.47
C ALA A 72 -11.44 13.08 -5.84
N PHE A 73 -10.34 13.63 -5.32
CA PHE A 73 -9.01 13.08 -5.52
C PHE A 73 -8.87 11.64 -4.99
N TRP A 74 -9.43 11.34 -3.80
CA TRP A 74 -9.44 9.98 -3.26
C TRP A 74 -10.10 9.00 -4.22
N PHE A 75 -11.29 9.31 -4.73
CA PHE A 75 -12.01 8.41 -5.64
C PHE A 75 -11.32 8.26 -7.01
N GLU A 76 -10.73 9.33 -7.54
CA GLU A 76 -9.91 9.26 -8.75
C GLU A 76 -8.72 8.31 -8.57
N TRP A 77 -7.96 8.48 -7.47
CA TRP A 77 -6.83 7.62 -7.17
C TRP A 77 -7.29 6.17 -6.96
N MET A 78 -8.30 5.92 -6.12
CA MET A 78 -8.77 4.57 -5.85
C MET A 78 -9.24 3.83 -7.11
N ALA A 79 -9.81 4.53 -8.11
CA ALA A 79 -10.19 3.89 -9.37
C ALA A 79 -8.97 3.32 -10.11
N GLU A 80 -7.89 4.09 -10.22
CA GLU A 80 -6.64 3.66 -10.85
C GLU A 80 -5.92 2.59 -10.01
N GLU A 81 -5.87 2.78 -8.70
CA GLU A 81 -5.24 1.85 -7.76
C GLU A 81 -5.91 0.48 -7.78
N LEU A 82 -7.24 0.43 -7.70
CA LEU A 82 -8.01 -0.81 -7.75
C LEU A 82 -7.78 -1.58 -9.05
N ALA A 83 -7.82 -0.89 -10.19
CA ALA A 83 -7.54 -1.50 -11.49
C ALA A 83 -6.11 -2.07 -11.55
N PHE A 84 -5.13 -1.31 -11.05
CA PHE A 84 -3.74 -1.75 -11.00
C PHE A 84 -3.54 -2.97 -10.09
N VAL A 85 -4.07 -2.95 -8.86
CA VAL A 85 -3.87 -4.05 -7.92
C VAL A 85 -4.65 -5.31 -8.32
N ASP A 86 -5.84 -5.17 -8.93
CA ASP A 86 -6.57 -6.30 -9.51
C ASP A 86 -5.81 -6.93 -10.67
N GLN A 87 -5.18 -6.12 -11.53
CA GLN A 87 -4.31 -6.65 -12.57
C GLN A 87 -3.09 -7.35 -11.98
N GLN A 88 -2.40 -6.74 -11.01
CA GLN A 88 -1.11 -7.20 -10.48
C GLN A 88 -1.23 -8.34 -9.48
N ARG A 89 -2.33 -8.41 -8.71
CA ARG A 89 -2.62 -9.41 -7.67
C ARG A 89 -1.41 -9.69 -6.77
N PRO A 90 -0.79 -8.67 -6.16
CA PRO A 90 0.43 -8.86 -5.37
C PRO A 90 0.22 -9.77 -4.16
N TRP A 91 -0.99 -9.80 -3.60
CA TRP A 91 -1.35 -10.66 -2.46
C TRP A 91 -1.20 -12.16 -2.74
N GLU A 92 -1.31 -12.60 -4.00
CA GLU A 92 -1.14 -14.03 -4.35
C GLU A 92 0.31 -14.50 -4.25
N ARG A 93 1.25 -13.56 -4.26
CA ARG A 93 2.71 -13.80 -4.17
C ARG A 93 3.30 -13.20 -2.90
N ALA A 94 2.47 -12.73 -1.98
CA ALA A 94 2.94 -12.17 -0.72
C ALA A 94 3.42 -13.30 0.20
N CYS A 95 4.61 -13.13 0.78
CA CYS A 95 5.12 -13.99 1.84
C CYS A 95 4.34 -13.80 3.15
N LEU A 96 3.80 -12.59 3.34
CA LEU A 96 3.00 -12.21 4.50
C LEU A 96 1.87 -11.26 4.08
N VAL A 97 0.67 -11.52 4.58
CA VAL A 97 -0.45 -10.58 4.53
C VAL A 97 -0.66 -10.01 5.94
N VAL A 98 -0.54 -8.69 6.08
CA VAL A 98 -0.73 -7.96 7.34
C VAL A 98 -2.09 -7.28 7.30
N ALA A 99 -2.90 -7.47 8.34
CA ALA A 99 -4.16 -6.74 8.49
C ALA A 99 -3.88 -5.31 9.00
N GLY A 100 -3.94 -4.32 8.12
CA GLY A 100 -3.70 -2.90 8.43
C GLY A 100 -4.86 -2.20 9.17
N THR A 101 -5.99 -2.89 9.33
CA THR A 101 -7.19 -2.41 10.03
C THR A 101 -7.67 -3.38 11.10
N ALA A 102 -6.78 -4.25 11.60
CA ALA A 102 -7.08 -5.17 12.69
C ALA A 102 -7.42 -4.41 13.99
N PRO A 103 -8.22 -5.02 14.88
CA PRO A 103 -8.43 -4.49 16.23
C PRO A 103 -7.11 -4.38 17.00
N ASP A 104 -7.06 -3.46 17.96
CA ASP A 104 -5.88 -3.24 18.79
C ASP A 104 -5.41 -4.52 19.46
N VAL A 105 -4.13 -4.81 19.27
CA VAL A 105 -3.40 -5.86 19.98
C VAL A 105 -2.51 -5.19 21.02
N SER A 106 -2.33 -5.84 22.16
CA SER A 106 -1.41 -5.33 23.18
C SER A 106 -0.01 -5.17 22.60
N GLU A 107 0.72 -4.15 23.06
CA GLU A 107 2.10 -3.91 22.64
C GLU A 107 2.94 -5.19 22.79
N GLY A 108 3.79 -5.47 21.80
CA GLY A 108 4.62 -6.68 21.74
C GLY A 108 3.89 -7.96 21.33
N HIS A 109 2.60 -7.90 20.98
CA HIS A 109 1.83 -9.07 20.53
C HIS A 109 1.47 -8.98 19.05
N VAL A 110 1.40 -10.14 18.40
CA VAL A 110 0.92 -10.29 17.02
C VAL A 110 -0.18 -11.34 17.01
N VAL A 111 -1.28 -11.05 16.32
CA VAL A 111 -2.35 -12.04 16.09
C VAL A 111 -2.10 -12.70 14.74
N LEU A 112 -1.98 -14.03 14.75
CA LEU A 112 -1.85 -14.84 13.56
C LEU A 112 -3.20 -15.46 13.24
N ALA A 113 -3.72 -15.19 12.03
CA ALA A 113 -4.86 -15.94 11.53
C ALA A 113 -4.48 -17.43 11.36
N PRO A 114 -5.40 -18.37 11.63
CA PRO A 114 -5.16 -19.77 11.30
C PRO A 114 -4.90 -19.91 9.79
N PRO A 115 -4.07 -20.88 9.37
CA PRO A 115 -3.83 -21.11 7.95
C PRO A 115 -5.16 -21.36 7.23
N PRO A 116 -5.33 -20.88 5.99
CA PRO A 116 -6.53 -21.16 5.21
C PRO A 116 -6.74 -22.67 5.14
N THR A 117 -7.96 -23.11 5.47
CA THR A 117 -8.30 -24.53 5.36
C THR A 117 -8.31 -24.90 3.88
N PRO A 118 -7.65 -25.99 3.45
CA PRO A 118 -7.72 -26.44 2.06
C PRO A 118 -9.19 -26.58 1.66
N SER A 119 -9.56 -26.01 0.51
CA SER A 119 -10.87 -26.25 -0.10
C SER A 119 -11.02 -27.77 -0.31
N GLN A 120 -12.09 -28.36 0.25
CA GLN A 120 -12.48 -29.75 -0.03
C GLN A 120 -12.94 -29.92 -1.47
#